data_AF-A0A9X7UAN4-F1
#
_entry.id   AF-A0A9X7UAN4-F1
#
_cell.length_a   1.000
_cell.length_b   1.000
_cell.length_c   1.000
_cell.angle_alpha   90.00
_cell.angle_beta   90.00
_cell.angle_gamma   90.00
#
_symmetry.space_group_name_H-M   'P 1'
#
loop_
_entity.id
_entity.type
_entity.pdbx_description
1 polymer ?
#
loop_
_entity_poly.entity_id
_entity_poly.type
_entity_poly.pdbx_seq_one_letter_code
_entity_poly.pdbx_strand_id
1 'polypeptide(L)'
;MLAIIVTNLFVGAGVAAAEPSMPAPGNLAKELYYASAAASGSGLCDRTLAARLEEKFDRRFGSRIRALTEIHEAKYGRDPDFIVISSCRQGSGFGSAKAMREFEIRLRGLEQKYGGY
;
A
#
# COMPACT_ATOMS: atom_id res chain seq x y z
N MET A 1 -57.35 35.49 -29.24
CA MET A 1 -57.37 34.03 -29.46
C MET A 1 -56.04 33.65 -30.10
N LEU A 2 -55.00 33.52 -29.28
CA LEU A 2 -54.37 32.25 -28.84
C LEU A 2 -53.55 31.57 -29.94
N ALA A 3 -52.33 32.09 -30.11
CA ALA A 3 -51.20 31.39 -30.70
C ALA A 3 -50.57 30.50 -29.62
N ILE A 4 -50.32 29.24 -29.93
CA ILE A 4 -49.53 28.35 -29.08
C ILE A 4 -48.38 27.82 -29.94
N ILE A 5 -47.24 28.51 -29.83
CA ILE A 5 -45.92 27.97 -30.16
C ILE A 5 -45.41 27.38 -28.84
N VAL A 6 -45.29 26.05 -28.74
CA VAL A 6 -44.55 25.42 -27.64
C VAL A 6 -43.26 24.86 -28.21
N THR A 7 -42.25 25.72 -28.19
CA THR A 7 -40.84 25.37 -28.31
C THR A 7 -40.45 24.61 -27.05
N ASN A 8 -40.22 23.30 -27.13
CA ASN A 8 -39.64 22.55 -26.01
C ASN A 8 -38.16 22.92 -25.89
N LEU A 9 -37.91 23.88 -25.00
CA LEU A 9 -36.61 24.39 -24.61
C LEU A 9 -35.82 23.28 -23.92
N PHE A 10 -34.58 23.11 -24.36
CA PHE A 10 -33.59 22.15 -23.86
C PHE A 10 -33.53 22.10 -22.33
N VAL A 11 -33.79 20.92 -21.76
CA VAL A 11 -33.51 20.61 -20.36
C VAL A 11 -31.99 20.59 -20.20
N GLY A 12 -31.49 21.43 -19.29
CA GLY A 12 -30.08 21.66 -19.03
C GLY A 12 -29.31 20.37 -18.74
N ALA A 13 -28.19 20.21 -19.43
CA ALA A 13 -27.15 19.28 -19.04
C ALA A 13 -26.54 19.80 -17.73
N GLY A 14 -26.98 19.22 -16.61
CA GLY A 14 -26.24 19.30 -15.36
C GLY A 14 -24.89 18.64 -15.60
N VAL A 15 -23.84 19.46 -15.72
CA VAL A 15 -22.46 19.02 -15.58
C VAL A 15 -22.36 18.40 -14.19
N ALA A 16 -22.38 17.07 -14.14
CA ALA A 16 -21.99 16.33 -12.96
C ALA A 16 -20.59 16.83 -12.62
N ALA A 17 -20.49 17.55 -11.49
CA ALA A 17 -19.21 17.89 -10.91
C ALA A 17 -18.41 16.58 -10.83
N ALA A 18 -17.32 16.51 -11.57
CA ALA A 18 -16.38 15.41 -11.44
C ALA A 18 -15.98 15.40 -9.97
N GLU A 19 -16.46 14.39 -9.23
CA GLU A 19 -15.98 14.13 -7.88
C GLU A 19 -14.45 14.14 -7.97
N PRO A 20 -13.74 14.90 -7.11
CA PRO A 20 -12.29 14.85 -7.11
C PRO A 20 -11.92 13.38 -6.99
N SER A 21 -11.33 12.83 -8.05
CA SER A 21 -10.89 11.45 -8.06
C SER A 21 -9.92 11.31 -6.90
N MET A 22 -10.40 10.72 -5.81
CA MET A 22 -9.55 10.42 -4.68
C MET A 22 -8.33 9.70 -5.26
N PRO A 23 -7.10 10.12 -4.93
CA PRO A 23 -5.92 9.43 -5.42
C PRO A 23 -6.10 7.95 -5.11
N ALA A 24 -5.97 7.11 -6.14
CA ALA A 24 -6.27 5.69 -6.07
C ALA A 24 -5.72 5.12 -4.74
N PRO A 25 -6.53 4.33 -4.00
CA PRO A 25 -6.18 3.89 -2.65
C PRO A 25 -4.75 3.36 -2.65
N GLY A 26 -3.92 3.97 -1.81
CA GLY A 26 -2.49 3.72 -1.79
C GLY A 26 -2.22 2.24 -1.61
N ASN A 27 -1.31 1.70 -2.43
CA ASN A 27 -0.92 0.29 -2.40
C ASN A 27 0.16 0.07 -1.31
N LEU A 28 -0.05 0.58 -0.09
CA LEU A 28 0.95 0.54 0.97
C LEU A 28 1.29 -0.92 1.33
N ALA A 29 0.30 -1.78 1.45
CA ALA A 29 0.46 -3.19 1.81
C ALA A 29 1.32 -3.93 0.76
N LYS A 30 1.06 -3.69 -0.52
CA LYS A 30 1.88 -4.21 -1.64
C LYS A 30 3.31 -3.66 -1.59
N GLU A 31 3.48 -2.35 -1.40
CA GLU A 31 4.80 -1.72 -1.33
C GLU A 31 5.62 -2.24 -0.14
N LEU A 32 5.00 -2.37 1.04
CA LEU A 32 5.60 -2.97 2.23
C LEU A 32 6.01 -4.42 2.02
N TYR A 33 5.16 -5.22 1.38
CA TYR A 33 5.48 -6.62 1.08
C TYR A 33 6.75 -6.73 0.24
N TYR A 34 6.80 -6.06 -0.91
CA TYR A 34 7.98 -6.15 -1.79
C TYR A 34 9.22 -5.47 -1.21
N ALA A 35 9.03 -4.43 -0.39
CA ALA A 35 10.14 -3.80 0.32
C ALA A 35 10.75 -4.74 1.37
N SER A 36 9.90 -5.46 2.12
CA SER A 36 10.31 -6.28 3.26
C SER A 36 10.78 -7.68 2.88
N ALA A 37 10.38 -8.21 1.73
CA ALA A 37 10.51 -9.64 1.44
C ALA A 37 11.90 -10.25 1.68
N ALA A 38 12.96 -9.55 1.25
CA ALA A 38 14.34 -9.98 1.46
C ALA A 38 14.80 -9.84 2.93
N ALA A 39 14.28 -8.86 3.65
CA ALA A 39 14.63 -8.61 5.04
C ALA A 39 13.88 -9.53 6.02
N SER A 40 12.59 -9.81 5.76
CA SER A 40 11.75 -10.67 6.60
C SER A 40 11.96 -12.16 6.35
N GLY A 41 12.43 -12.56 5.16
CA GLY A 41 12.54 -13.98 4.83
C GLY A 41 11.26 -14.60 4.29
N SER A 42 10.22 -13.81 3.98
CA SER A 42 8.92 -14.28 3.47
C SER A 42 8.98 -15.21 2.25
N GLY A 43 10.04 -15.13 1.45
CA GLY A 43 10.27 -15.98 0.27
C GLY A 43 11.11 -17.24 0.51
N LEU A 44 11.55 -17.54 1.73
CA LEU A 44 12.43 -18.68 2.00
C LEU A 44 11.69 -20.03 1.98
N CYS A 45 12.33 -21.04 1.37
CA CYS A 45 11.82 -22.42 1.44
C CYS A 45 11.98 -23.05 2.83
N ASP A 46 13.04 -22.70 3.56
CA ASP A 46 13.21 -23.12 4.96
C ASP A 46 12.28 -22.30 5.86
N ARG A 47 11.19 -22.92 6.31
CA ARG A 47 10.17 -22.29 7.15
C ARG A 47 10.66 -21.98 8.56
N THR A 48 11.56 -22.77 9.12
CA THR A 48 12.09 -22.54 10.46
C THR A 48 13.08 -21.37 10.45
N LEU A 49 13.86 -21.22 9.38
CA LEU A 49 14.69 -20.04 9.19
C LEU A 49 13.83 -18.80 8.91
N ALA A 50 12.82 -18.91 8.03
CA ALA A 50 11.92 -17.81 7.70
C ALA A 50 11.27 -17.22 8.96
N ALA A 51 10.68 -18.06 9.83
CA ALA A 51 10.05 -17.59 11.07
C ALA A 51 11.02 -16.86 12.00
N ARG A 52 12.26 -17.35 12.11
CA ARG A 52 13.31 -16.68 12.93
C ARG A 52 13.70 -15.32 12.36
N LEU A 53 13.76 -15.19 11.04
CA LEU A 53 14.06 -13.93 10.37
C LEU A 53 12.90 -12.94 10.48
N GLU A 54 11.66 -13.42 10.35
CA GLU A 54 10.44 -12.65 10.52
C GLU A 54 10.32 -12.08 11.94
N GLU A 55 10.54 -12.90 12.98
CA GLU A 55 10.55 -12.41 14.37
C GLU A 55 11.61 -11.31 14.60
N LYS A 56 12.80 -11.48 14.01
CA LYS A 56 13.86 -10.46 14.08
C LYS A 56 13.47 -9.18 13.34
N PHE A 57 12.86 -9.32 12.17
CA PHE A 57 12.36 -8.21 11.37
C PHE A 57 11.27 -7.43 12.12
N ASP A 58 10.29 -8.13 12.68
CA ASP A 58 9.17 -7.56 13.42
C ASP A 58 9.60 -6.84 14.69
N ARG A 59 10.55 -7.41 15.44
CA ARG A 59 11.14 -6.72 16.60
C ARG A 59 11.75 -5.37 16.23
N ARG A 60 12.31 -5.24 15.03
CA ARG A 60 13.00 -4.02 14.59
C ARG A 60 12.05 -3.01 13.94
N PHE A 61 11.06 -3.46 13.17
CA PHE A 61 10.27 -2.59 12.32
C PHE A 61 8.75 -2.68 12.53
N GLY A 62 8.26 -3.70 13.25
CA GLY A 62 6.83 -3.98 13.36
C GLY A 62 6.02 -2.82 13.94
N SER A 63 6.55 -2.09 14.94
CA SER A 63 5.87 -0.91 15.48
C SER A 63 5.71 0.22 14.47
N ARG A 64 6.74 0.48 13.67
CA ARG A 64 6.72 1.50 12.62
C ARG A 64 5.80 1.14 11.46
N ILE A 65 5.81 -0.14 11.05
CA ILE A 65 4.91 -0.64 10.01
C ILE A 65 3.46 -0.51 10.46
N ARG A 66 3.13 -0.89 11.71
CA ARG A 66 1.78 -0.71 12.27
C ARG A 66 1.36 0.76 12.29
N ALA A 67 2.20 1.64 12.84
CA ALA A 67 1.92 3.06 12.88
C ALA A 67 1.70 3.66 11.47
N LEU A 68 2.54 3.28 10.50
CA LEU A 68 2.39 3.73 9.11
C LEU A 68 1.09 3.22 8.49
N THR A 69 0.72 1.97 8.76
CA THR A 69 -0.54 1.37 8.30
C THR A 69 -1.74 2.11 8.87
N GLU A 70 -1.73 2.39 10.18
CA GLU A 70 -2.79 3.16 10.86
C GLU A 70 -2.93 4.57 10.27
N ILE A 71 -1.80 5.27 10.03
CA ILE A 71 -1.82 6.60 9.40
C ILE A 71 -2.37 6.53 7.97
N HIS A 72 -1.94 5.54 7.20
CA HIS A 72 -2.42 5.34 5.83
C HIS A 72 -3.92 5.06 5.79
N GLU A 73 -4.41 4.16 6.65
CA GLU A 73 -5.84 3.84 6.73
C GLU A 73 -6.69 5.04 7.16
N ALA A 74 -6.20 5.84 8.10
CA ALA A 74 -6.88 7.06 8.53
C ALA A 74 -6.98 8.11 7.41
N LYS A 75 -6.01 8.16 6.49
CA LYS A 75 -5.92 9.17 5.44
C LYS A 75 -6.57 8.75 4.12
N TYR A 76 -6.41 7.49 3.73
CA TYR A 76 -6.81 6.97 2.42
C TYR A 76 -7.90 5.89 2.50
N GLY A 77 -8.33 5.53 3.71
CA GLY A 77 -9.19 4.37 3.94
C GLY A 77 -8.40 3.07 3.95
N ARG A 78 -9.11 1.96 4.21
CA ARG A 78 -8.52 0.62 4.25
C ARG A 78 -7.79 0.31 2.94
N ASP A 79 -6.58 -0.21 3.06
CA ASP A 79 -5.77 -0.64 1.91
C ASP A 79 -6.46 -1.84 1.20
N PRO A 80 -6.55 -1.86 -0.13
CA PRO A 80 -7.08 -3.02 -0.85
C PRO A 80 -6.33 -4.31 -0.51
N ASP A 81 -7.07 -5.41 -0.47
CA ASP A 81 -6.47 -6.74 -0.36
C ASP A 81 -5.50 -6.98 -1.53
N PHE A 82 -4.34 -7.55 -1.24
CA PHE A 82 -3.37 -7.95 -2.24
C PHE A 82 -3.00 -9.43 -2.05
N ILE A 83 -3.03 -10.18 -3.14
CA ILE A 83 -2.63 -11.59 -3.16
C ILE A 83 -1.24 -11.68 -3.74
N VAL A 84 -0.33 -12.37 -3.03
CA VAL A 84 0.98 -12.69 -3.57
C VAL A 84 1.05 -14.16 -3.94
N ILE A 85 1.13 -14.42 -5.24
CA ILE A 85 1.50 -15.73 -5.77
C ILE A 85 3.02 -15.74 -5.89
N SER A 86 3.70 -16.43 -4.98
CA SER A 86 5.15 -16.60 -5.07
C SER A 86 5.57 -18.03 -4.74
N SER A 87 6.54 -18.54 -5.49
CA SER A 87 7.25 -19.76 -5.13
C SER A 87 8.30 -19.43 -4.06
N CYS A 88 8.53 -20.35 -3.13
CA CYS A 88 9.67 -20.22 -2.24
C CYS A 88 10.98 -20.28 -3.04
N ARG A 89 12.03 -19.66 -2.51
CA ARG A 89 13.38 -19.65 -3.10
C ARG A 89 14.38 -20.18 -2.09
N GLN A 90 15.28 -21.04 -2.56
CA GLN A 90 16.50 -21.34 -1.85
C GLN A 90 17.50 -20.22 -2.14
N GLY A 91 18.19 -19.73 -1.11
CA GLY A 91 19.15 -18.64 -1.29
C GLY A 91 19.74 -18.13 0.00
N SER A 92 20.90 -17.49 -0.13
CA SER A 92 21.58 -16.77 0.94
C SER A 92 21.27 -15.28 0.86
N GLY A 93 21.43 -14.56 1.97
CA GLY A 93 21.27 -13.10 2.02
C GLY A 93 19.93 -12.59 2.56
N PHE A 94 18.94 -13.47 2.74
CA PHE A 94 17.72 -13.15 3.49
C PHE A 94 18.06 -12.75 4.93
N GLY A 95 17.37 -11.73 5.44
CA GLY A 95 17.59 -11.22 6.81
C GLY A 95 19.00 -10.72 7.10
N SER A 96 19.84 -10.55 6.06
CA SER A 96 21.19 -10.02 6.20
C SER A 96 21.16 -8.57 6.70
N ALA A 97 22.28 -8.13 7.29
CA ALA A 97 22.42 -6.74 7.73
C ALA A 97 22.22 -5.73 6.57
N LYS A 98 22.60 -6.12 5.35
CA LYS A 98 22.36 -5.35 4.12
C LYS A 98 20.87 -5.26 3.82
N ALA A 99 20.16 -6.38 3.75
CA ALA A 99 18.72 -6.41 3.47
C ALA A 99 17.92 -5.61 4.51
N MET A 100 18.27 -5.74 5.80
CA MET A 100 17.66 -4.96 6.88
C MET A 100 17.88 -3.45 6.73
N ARG A 101 19.09 -3.02 6.32
CA ARG A 101 19.41 -1.60 6.09
C ARG A 101 18.68 -1.04 4.86
N GLU A 102 18.63 -1.80 3.78
CA GLU A 102 17.90 -1.41 2.57
C GLU A 102 16.41 -1.28 2.84
N PHE A 103 15.82 -2.20 3.62
CA PHE A 103 14.45 -2.07 4.06
C PHE A 103 14.23 -0.82 4.91
N GLU A 104 15.13 -0.52 5.86
CA GLU A 104 14.99 0.68 6.69
C GLU A 104 14.94 1.97 5.85
N ILE A 105 15.77 2.07 4.81
CA ILE A 105 15.75 3.19 3.86
C ILE A 105 14.40 3.27 3.13
N ARG A 106 13.91 2.12 2.62
CA ARG A 106 12.62 2.06 1.94
C ARG A 106 11.46 2.42 2.87
N LEU A 107 11.47 1.92 4.10
CA LEU A 107 10.45 2.21 5.10
C LEU A 107 10.40 3.71 5.39
N ARG A 108 11.55 4.39 5.54
CA ARG A 108 11.57 5.86 5.68
C ARG A 108 10.96 6.57 4.47
N GLY A 109 11.22 6.10 3.26
CA GLY A 109 10.59 6.64 2.05
C GLY A 109 9.08 6.45 2.03
N LEU A 110 8.58 5.30 2.50
CA LEU A 110 7.15 5.04 2.64
C LEU A 110 6.51 5.89 3.75
N GLU A 111 7.21 6.09 4.86
CA GLU A 111 6.77 6.98 5.95
C GLU A 111 6.66 8.43 5.46
N GLN A 112 7.60 8.91 4.64
CA GLN A 112 7.51 10.25 4.03
C GLN A 112 6.33 10.34 3.05
N LYS A 113 6.14 9.31 2.22
CA LYS A 113 5.10 9.27 1.20
C LYS A 113 3.69 9.19 1.80
N TYR A 114 3.49 8.36 2.81
CA TYR A 114 2.16 8.02 3.35
C TYR A 114 1.91 8.56 4.77
N GLY A 115 2.95 8.75 5.58
CA GLY A 115 2.87 9.17 6.99
C GLY A 115 2.70 10.67 7.21
N GLY A 116 3.03 11.51 6.23
CA GLY A 116 2.65 12.94 6.23
C GLY A 116 3.44 13.87 7.18
N TYR A 117 4.74 13.62 7.38
CA TYR A 117 5.66 14.55 8.06
C TYR A 117 6.79 14.97 7.13
#